data_AF-A0A5K0YYD9-F1
#
_entry.id   AF-A0A5K0YYD9-F1
#
_cell.length_a   1.000
_cell.length_b   1.000
_cell.length_c   1.000
_cell.angle_alpha   90.00
_cell.angle_beta   90.00
_cell.angle_gamma   90.00
#
_symmetry.space_group_name_H-M   'P 1'
#
loop_
_entity.id
_entity.type
_entity.pdbx_description
1 polymer ?
#
loop_
_entity_poly.entity_id
_entity_poly.type
_entity_poly.pdbx_seq_one_letter_code
_entity_poly.pdbx_strand_id
1 'polypeptide(L)'
;ALTNGKYRSCLHRAVVNRDSERKSLAFFLNPNKDNIVRAPEELVLKDGRRVYPDFTWAAFLGFTQHNYRADMNTLDEFCSWLLNQGQQQK
;
A
#
# COMPACT_ATOMS: atom_id res chain seq x y z
N ALA A 1 -5.07 -0.80 3.81
CA ALA A 1 -4.95 -2.26 4.08
C ALA A 1 -5.21 -2.59 5.56
N LEU A 2 -4.25 -2.43 6.49
CA LEU A 2 -4.39 -2.87 7.89
C LEU A 2 -5.59 -2.29 8.65
N THR A 3 -5.92 -1.03 8.41
CA THR A 3 -7.04 -0.34 9.07
C THR A 3 -8.38 -0.56 8.37
N ASN A 4 -8.43 -1.50 7.41
CA ASN A 4 -9.58 -1.74 6.55
C ASN A 4 -10.12 -0.48 5.83
N GLY A 5 -9.25 0.51 5.59
CA GLY A 5 -9.60 1.76 4.90
C GLY A 5 -9.97 2.94 5.82
N LYS A 6 -9.95 2.75 7.15
CA LYS A 6 -10.21 3.83 8.12
C LYS A 6 -9.15 4.92 8.08
N TYR A 7 -7.88 4.53 8.00
CA TYR A 7 -6.78 5.47 7.80
C TYR A 7 -6.40 5.50 6.33
N ARG A 8 -6.37 6.70 5.76
CA ARG A 8 -6.09 6.95 4.34
C ARG A 8 -4.65 7.39 4.17
N SER A 9 -3.97 6.84 3.16
CA SER A 9 -2.65 7.30 2.76
C SER A 9 -2.74 8.72 2.18
N CYS A 10 -1.84 9.60 2.60
CA CYS A 10 -1.86 11.01 2.18
C CYS A 10 -0.92 11.27 1.00
N LEU A 11 -1.41 11.97 -0.02
CA LEU A 11 -0.54 12.55 -1.05
C LEU A 11 0.28 13.67 -0.44
N HIS A 12 1.58 13.66 -0.69
CA HIS A 12 2.47 14.75 -0.32
C HIS A 12 3.54 14.93 -1.39
N ARG A 13 4.05 16.16 -1.52
CA ARG A 13 5.15 16.50 -2.43
C ARG A 13 6.13 17.45 -1.76
N ALA A 14 7.40 17.33 -2.11
CA ALA A 14 8.40 18.36 -1.83
C ALA A 14 8.46 19.32 -3.01
N VAL A 15 8.45 20.63 -2.73
CA VAL A 15 8.63 21.69 -3.73
C VAL A 15 10.01 22.31 -3.59
N VAL A 16 10.55 22.85 -4.68
CA VAL A 16 11.87 23.50 -4.73
C VAL A 16 11.74 25.01 -4.72
N ASN A 17 12.79 25.70 -4.28
CA ASN A 17 12.93 27.16 -4.37
C ASN A 17 14.33 27.51 -4.92
N ARG A 18 14.54 28.77 -5.31
CA ARG A 18 15.81 29.25 -5.89
C ARG A 18 16.80 29.76 -4.84
N ASP A 19 16.34 30.00 -3.62
CA ASP A 19 17.04 30.83 -2.64
C ASP A 19 17.88 30.01 -1.65
N SER A 20 17.45 28.79 -1.33
CA SER A 20 18.08 27.98 -0.27
C SER A 20 17.86 26.48 -0.45
N GLU A 21 18.85 25.68 -0.03
CA GLU A 21 18.71 24.23 0.01
C GLU A 21 17.83 23.75 1.18
N ARG A 22 17.04 22.70 0.95
CA ARG A 22 16.29 22.00 1.99
C ARG A 22 16.88 20.62 2.23
N LYS A 23 17.24 20.32 3.48
CA LYS A 23 17.67 18.99 3.92
C LYS A 23 16.57 18.35 4.76
N SER A 24 16.28 17.07 4.51
CA SER A 24 15.34 16.30 5.32
C SER A 24 15.76 14.85 5.42
N LEU A 25 15.45 14.24 6.56
CA LEU A 25 15.59 12.81 6.80
C LEU A 25 14.18 12.20 6.93
N ALA A 26 13.95 11.06 6.29
CA ALA A 26 12.71 10.33 6.37
C ALA A 26 12.96 8.92 6.92
N PHE A 27 12.01 8.43 7.72
CA PHE A 27 11.99 7.06 8.22
C PHE A 27 10.68 6.39 7.78
N PHE A 28 10.79 5.15 7.29
CA PHE A 28 9.64 4.36 6.84
C PHE A 28 9.49 3.13 7.71
N LEU A 29 8.35 3.03 8.42
CA LEU A 29 7.98 1.84 9.17
C LEU A 29 7.21 0.89 8.25
N ASN A 30 7.82 -0.24 7.92
CA ASN A 30 7.23 -1.23 7.03
C ASN A 30 7.11 -2.59 7.72
N PRO A 31 6.13 -3.44 7.35
CA PRO A 31 6.09 -4.83 7.79
C PRO A 31 7.35 -5.60 7.32
N ASN A 32 7.64 -6.72 7.98
CA ASN A 32 8.60 -7.69 7.42
C ASN A 32 8.09 -8.17 6.06
N LYS A 33 9.00 -8.41 5.11
CA LYS A 33 8.71 -8.82 3.74
C LYS A 33 7.73 -9.99 3.65
N ASP A 34 7.93 -10.99 4.50
CA ASP A 34 7.15 -12.24 4.48
C ASP A 34 5.87 -12.16 5.32
N ASN A 35 5.67 -11.06 6.06
CA ASN A 35 4.45 -10.89 6.84
C ASN A 35 3.25 -10.65 5.93
N ILE A 36 2.16 -11.32 6.26
CA ILE A 36 0.85 -11.08 5.66
C ILE A 36 0.28 -9.76 6.20
N VAL A 37 0.05 -8.82 5.29
CA VAL A 37 -0.69 -7.59 5.53
C VAL A 37 -2.17 -7.90 5.36
N ARG A 38 -2.90 -7.90 6.49
CA ARG A 38 -4.35 -8.12 6.53
C ARG A 38 -5.00 -7.27 7.59
N ALA A 39 -6.26 -6.87 7.36
CA ALA A 39 -7.02 -6.18 8.39
C ALA A 39 -7.31 -7.13 9.58
N PRO A 40 -7.17 -6.67 10.84
CA PRO A 40 -7.62 -7.41 12.02
C PRO A 40 -9.11 -7.76 11.93
N GLU A 41 -9.47 -8.96 12.41
CA GLU A 41 -10.83 -9.47 12.29
C GLU A 41 -11.84 -8.60 13.03
N GLU A 42 -11.46 -7.96 14.13
CA GLU A 42 -12.33 -7.05 14.89
C GLU A 42 -12.74 -5.84 14.04
N LEU A 43 -11.86 -5.35 13.17
CA LEU A 43 -12.18 -4.27 12.25
C LEU A 43 -13.07 -4.75 11.09
N VAL A 44 -12.82 -5.97 10.59
CA VAL A 44 -13.63 -6.57 9.51
C VAL A 44 -15.05 -6.84 9.98
N LEU A 45 -15.23 -7.41 11.18
CA LEU A 45 -16.54 -7.62 11.79
C LEU A 45 -17.29 -6.29 11.96
N LYS A 46 -16.61 -5.26 12.47
CA LYS A 46 -17.21 -3.93 12.66
C LYS A 46 -17.64 -3.28 11.36
N ASP A 47 -16.85 -3.45 10.29
CA ASP A 47 -17.13 -2.86 8.98
C ASP A 47 -18.05 -3.75 8.12
N GLY A 48 -18.36 -4.97 8.57
CA GLY A 48 -19.21 -5.95 7.89
C GLY A 48 -18.59 -6.61 6.66
N ARG A 49 -17.38 -6.18 6.23
CA ARG A 49 -16.67 -6.75 5.09
C ARG A 49 -15.17 -6.45 5.13
N ARG A 50 -14.41 -7.31 4.46
CA ARG A 50 -12.99 -7.09 4.15
C ARG A 50 -12.88 -6.22 2.89
N VAL A 51 -12.15 -5.11 2.97
CA VAL A 51 -12.03 -4.15 1.85
C VAL A 51 -10.86 -4.49 0.91
N TYR A 52 -9.78 -5.03 1.46
CA TYR A 52 -8.55 -5.36 0.71
C TYR A 52 -8.21 -6.84 0.88
N PRO A 53 -7.68 -7.53 -0.16
CA PRO A 53 -7.22 -8.91 -0.03
C PRO A 53 -6.04 -9.01 0.95
N ASP A 54 -5.75 -10.22 1.39
CA ASP A 54 -4.54 -10.52 2.16
C ASP A 54 -3.35 -10.63 1.19
N PHE A 55 -2.21 -10.03 1.53
CA PHE A 55 -1.02 -10.04 0.68
C PHE A 55 0.27 -9.94 1.52
N THR A 56 1.40 -10.39 0.97
CA THR A 56 2.70 -10.16 1.63
C THR A 56 3.24 -8.76 1.34
N TRP A 57 3.97 -8.18 2.28
CA TRP A 57 4.61 -6.88 2.04
C TRP A 57 5.58 -6.93 0.83
N ALA A 58 6.26 -8.06 0.63
CA ALA A 58 7.12 -8.28 -0.53
C ALA A 58 6.37 -8.12 -1.87
N ALA A 59 5.14 -8.63 -1.98
CA ALA A 59 4.35 -8.52 -3.21
C ALA A 59 3.97 -7.05 -3.50
N PHE A 60 3.52 -6.32 -2.48
CA PHE A 60 3.19 -4.90 -2.63
C PHE A 60 4.40 -4.05 -3.00
N LEU A 61 5.52 -4.25 -2.31
CA LEU A 61 6.78 -3.57 -2.62
C LEU A 61 7.23 -3.88 -4.05
N GLY A 62 7.22 -5.16 -4.45
CA GLY A 62 7.60 -5.59 -5.79
C GLY A 62 6.72 -4.97 -6.88
N PHE A 63 5.40 -4.87 -6.64
CA PHE A 63 4.48 -4.18 -7.55
C PHE A 63 4.88 -2.72 -7.78
N THR A 64 5.11 -1.95 -6.71
CA THR A 64 5.48 -0.53 -6.82
C THR A 64 6.86 -0.28 -7.43
N GLN A 65 7.76 -1.26 -7.37
CA GLN A 65 9.11 -1.13 -7.92
C GLN A 65 9.20 -1.50 -9.41
N HIS A 66 8.37 -2.44 -9.87
CA HIS A 66 8.55 -3.04 -11.20
C HIS A 66 7.33 -2.92 -12.11
N ASN A 67 6.13 -2.69 -11.57
CA ASN A 67 4.87 -2.80 -12.32
C ASN A 67 4.05 -1.52 -12.31
N TYR A 68 4.18 -0.66 -11.29
CA TYR A 68 3.32 0.50 -11.13
C TYR A 68 4.03 1.68 -10.48
N ARG A 69 3.93 2.87 -11.08
CA ARG A 69 4.44 4.11 -10.48
C ARG A 69 3.52 4.54 -9.35
N ALA A 70 4.05 4.60 -8.14
CA ALA A 70 3.25 4.96 -6.96
C ALA A 70 2.56 6.33 -7.09
N ASP A 71 1.25 6.32 -6.83
CA ASP A 71 0.35 7.48 -6.76
C ASP A 71 -0.83 7.20 -5.78
N MET A 72 -1.90 7.99 -5.89
CA MET A 72 -3.09 7.86 -5.03
C MET A 72 -3.88 6.56 -5.22
N ASN A 73 -3.75 5.90 -6.37
CA ASN A 73 -4.49 4.70 -6.72
C ASN A 73 -3.67 3.42 -6.48
N THR A 74 -2.39 3.55 -6.08
CA THR A 74 -1.44 2.44 -5.90
C THR A 74 -2.04 1.21 -5.21
N LEU A 75 -2.76 1.40 -4.10
CA LEU A 75 -3.30 0.27 -3.33
C LEU A 75 -4.45 -0.42 -4.08
N ASP A 76 -5.31 0.35 -4.74
CA ASP A 76 -6.45 -0.19 -5.48
C ASP A 76 -5.98 -0.92 -6.74
N GLU A 77 -5.04 -0.33 -7.49
CA GLU A 77 -4.41 -0.94 -8.66
C GLU A 77 -3.63 -2.21 -8.30
N PHE A 78 -2.91 -2.19 -7.17
CA PHE A 78 -2.27 -3.39 -6.64
C PHE A 78 -3.27 -4.50 -6.34
N CYS A 79 -4.40 -4.18 -5.69
CA CYS A 79 -5.42 -5.17 -5.36
C CYS A 79 -6.02 -5.79 -6.63
N SER A 80 -6.35 -4.95 -7.63
CA SER A 80 -6.81 -5.41 -8.94
C SER A 80 -5.78 -6.31 -9.63
N TRP A 81 -4.51 -5.90 -9.66
CA TRP A 81 -3.41 -6.68 -10.22
C TRP A 81 -3.24 -8.04 -9.54
N LEU A 82 -3.26 -8.07 -8.20
CA LEU A 82 -3.09 -9.28 -7.40
C LEU A 82 -4.22 -10.28 -7.64
N LEU A 83 -5.46 -9.81 -7.71
CA LEU A 83 -6.63 -10.66 -7.96
C LEU A 83 -6.63 -11.25 -9.37
N ASN A 84 -6.13 -10.50 -10.36
CA ASN A 84 -6.04 -10.96 -11.75
C ASN A 84 -4.91 -11.99 -11.96
N GLN A 85 -3.79 -11.89 -11.23
CA GLN A 85 -2.72 -12.90 -11.24
C GLN A 85 -3.21 -14.29 -10.79
N GLY A 86 -4.08 -14.33 -9.78
CA GLY A 86 -4.67 -15.58 -9.28
C GLY A 86 -5.64 -16.26 -10.26
N GLN A 87 -6.09 -15.55 -11.31
CA GLN A 87 -6.96 -16.11 -12.36
C GLN A 87 -6.19 -16.72 -13.53
N GLN A 88 -4.93 -16.30 -13.77
CA GLN A 88 -4.09 -16.84 -14.85
C GLN A 88 -3.35 -18.14 -14.48
N GLN A 89 -3.39 -18.55 -13.21
CA GLN A 89 -2.79 -19.80 -12.71
C GLN A 89 -3.80 -20.95 -12.59
N LYS A 90 -5.02 -20.77 -13.11
CA LYS A 90 -6.05 -21.82 -13.26
C LYS A 90 -6.26 -22.12 -14.73
#